data_AF-A0A7X7I3Y1-F1
#
_entry.id   AF-A0A7X7I3Y1-F1
#
_cell.length_a   1.000
_cell.length_b   1.000
_cell.length_c   1.000
_cell.angle_alpha   90.00
_cell.angle_beta   90.00
_cell.angle_gamma   90.00
#
_symmetry.space_group_name_H-M   'P 1'
#
loop_
_entity.id
_entity.type
_entity.pdbx_description
1 polymer ?
#
loop_
_entity_poly.entity_id
_entity_poly.type
_entity_poly.pdbx_seq_one_letter_code
_entity_poly.pdbx_strand_id
1 'polypeptide(L)'
;MTLKKASEVRQRIKCDLGKLVCQMNKALEGGDALCKIEGNLRQLGRGHNLPHWYKDLKDGGKLPNLDGKSLGSVVEMVFVALLEKNYFNGQAGSLRINPARGVDIPDLELGIKSPSENYCTSEPFFSAYVRLLGNAYDAVILLTNYQESKKNNSFLQIKKWKYLQGGEMADKNLCRIAQKWKGIIGTNNDCDFAKFQKIARFLSYVNQSDWEAKKILSLLKAFGDDDKNKNNIEKICKEFKKNNEKRKNKKEVIFDEQLLDNINGICQNGSHVNGLIEAADNWVIRTQKDFARFPNENELNRLKKDLIGKITISFALQWRYNFNKIFEEKSDEKVEKEEK
;
A
#
# COMPACT_ATOMS: atom_id res chain seq x y z
N MET A 1 23.02 24.80 -15.59
CA MET A 1 23.45 23.86 -14.53
C MET A 1 22.47 22.69 -14.57
N THR A 2 22.94 21.49 -14.90
CA THR A 2 22.11 20.35 -15.25
C THR A 2 21.27 19.94 -14.03
N LEU A 3 19.94 20.03 -14.13
CA LEU A 3 19.04 19.33 -13.22
C LEU A 3 19.53 17.88 -13.17
N LYS A 4 20.11 17.45 -12.04
CA LYS A 4 20.40 16.02 -11.83
C LYS A 4 19.10 15.29 -12.11
N LYS A 5 19.15 14.23 -12.93
CA LYS A 5 17.93 13.47 -13.23
C LYS A 5 17.31 13.03 -11.91
N ALA A 6 15.99 13.19 -11.75
CA ALA A 6 15.28 12.87 -10.51
C ALA A 6 15.64 11.48 -9.97
N SER A 7 15.88 10.51 -10.87
CA SER A 7 16.35 9.17 -10.56
C SER A 7 17.71 9.12 -9.83
N GLU A 8 18.68 9.96 -10.20
CA GLU A 8 20.00 10.01 -9.55
C GLU A 8 19.89 10.55 -8.13
N VAL A 9 19.05 11.58 -7.95
CA VAL A 9 18.76 12.14 -6.63
C VAL A 9 18.05 11.09 -5.76
N ARG A 10 17.05 10.38 -6.29
CA ARG A 10 16.36 9.29 -5.58
C ARG A 10 17.32 8.19 -5.13
N GLN A 11 18.24 7.77 -5.99
CA GLN A 11 19.26 6.76 -5.61
C GLN A 11 20.17 7.26 -4.49
N ARG A 12 20.60 8.52 -4.56
CA ARG A 12 21.41 9.11 -3.50
C ARG A 12 20.64 9.22 -2.17
N ILE A 13 19.38 9.63 -2.21
CA ILE A 13 18.49 9.65 -1.04
C ILE A 13 18.39 8.24 -0.44
N LYS A 14 18.21 7.21 -1.28
CA LYS A 14 18.15 5.82 -0.83
C LYS A 14 19.43 5.39 -0.10
N CYS A 15 20.60 5.72 -0.64
CA CYS A 15 21.90 5.41 -0.02
C CYS A 15 22.13 6.18 1.29
N ASP A 16 21.73 7.45 1.33
CA ASP A 16 21.96 8.35 2.47
C ASP A 16 20.83 8.30 3.52
N LEU A 17 19.80 7.47 3.32
CA LEU A 17 18.55 7.55 4.09
C LEU A 17 18.78 7.44 5.61
N GLY A 18 19.71 6.59 6.05
CA GLY A 18 20.06 6.49 7.48
C GLY A 18 20.63 7.81 8.04
N LYS A 19 21.52 8.46 7.29
CA LYS A 19 22.09 9.76 7.67
C LYS A 19 21.00 10.85 7.70
N LEU A 20 20.11 10.85 6.70
CA LEU A 20 18.97 11.77 6.66
C LEU A 20 18.07 11.58 7.88
N VAL A 21 17.74 10.34 8.25
CA VAL A 21 16.91 10.06 9.43
C VAL A 21 17.60 10.51 10.73
N CYS A 22 18.91 10.33 10.88
CA CYS A 22 19.63 10.87 12.03
C CYS A 22 19.53 12.40 12.11
N GLN A 23 19.58 13.10 10.97
CA GLN A 23 19.40 14.56 10.93
C GLN A 23 17.95 14.96 11.20
N MET A 24 16.97 14.20 10.71
CA MET A 24 15.56 14.41 11.02
C MET A 24 15.30 14.31 12.52
N ASN A 25 15.77 13.25 13.18
CA ASN A 25 15.56 13.08 14.62
C ASN A 25 16.16 14.25 15.42
N LYS A 26 17.37 14.71 15.06
CA LYS A 26 17.95 15.92 15.68
C LYS A 26 17.10 17.16 15.45
N ALA A 27 16.53 17.35 14.26
CA ALA A 27 15.66 18.48 13.97
C ALA A 27 14.30 18.38 14.70
N LEU A 28 13.77 17.17 14.88
CA LEU A 28 12.52 16.89 15.59
C LEU A 28 12.66 17.01 17.12
N GLU A 29 13.88 16.98 17.65
CA GLU A 29 14.18 17.35 19.05
C GLU A 29 14.13 18.87 19.28
N GLY A 30 14.18 19.69 18.22
CA GLY A 30 14.18 21.15 18.29
C GLY A 30 15.57 21.78 18.28
N GLY A 31 15.67 22.99 18.85
CA GLY A 31 16.94 23.71 19.04
C GLY A 31 17.75 23.98 17.77
N ASP A 32 19.09 23.94 17.89
CA ASP A 32 20.03 24.34 16.84
C ASP A 32 19.92 23.54 15.54
N ALA A 33 19.57 22.25 15.65
CA ALA A 33 19.41 21.39 14.47
C ALA A 33 18.22 21.84 13.62
N LEU A 34 17.13 22.30 14.25
CA LEU A 34 15.97 22.87 13.56
C LEU A 34 16.28 24.28 13.02
N CYS A 35 16.99 25.12 13.77
CA CYS A 35 17.46 26.44 13.31
C CYS A 35 18.26 26.35 12.00
N LYS A 36 19.09 25.30 11.88
CA LYS A 36 19.93 25.04 10.70
C LYS A 36 19.16 24.77 9.41
N ILE A 37 17.84 24.54 9.47
CA ILE A 37 16.95 24.36 8.31
C ILE A 37 15.80 25.39 8.28
N GLU A 38 15.86 26.43 9.10
CA GLU A 38 14.81 27.45 9.21
C GLU A 38 14.50 28.11 7.86
N GLY A 39 15.52 28.49 7.10
CA GLY A 39 15.35 29.12 5.79
C GLY A 39 14.58 28.26 4.80
N ASN A 40 14.87 26.96 4.76
CA ASN A 40 14.16 25.99 3.92
C ASN A 40 12.71 25.79 4.40
N LEU A 41 12.49 25.62 5.71
CA LEU A 41 11.14 25.50 6.27
C LEU A 41 10.28 26.74 6.00
N ARG A 42 10.88 27.93 6.03
CA ARG A 42 10.22 29.19 5.69
C ARG A 42 9.81 29.22 4.22
N GLN A 43 10.65 28.74 3.30
CA GLN A 43 10.31 28.66 1.88
C GLN A 43 9.13 27.71 1.62
N LEU A 44 9.07 26.58 2.34
CA LEU A 44 8.00 25.58 2.21
C LEU A 44 6.68 26.02 2.87
N GLY A 45 6.74 26.91 3.85
CA GLY A 45 5.55 27.37 4.57
C GLY A 45 4.68 28.31 3.74
N ARG A 46 3.39 28.40 4.13
CA ARG A 46 2.40 29.20 3.40
C ARG A 46 2.78 30.68 3.43
N GLY A 47 2.82 31.30 2.24
CA GLY A 47 3.19 32.71 2.10
C GLY A 47 4.64 33.00 2.53
N HIS A 48 5.53 31.99 2.45
CA HIS A 48 6.91 32.09 2.90
C HIS A 48 7.08 32.42 4.39
N ASN A 49 6.12 32.01 5.21
CA ASN A 49 6.19 32.10 6.66
C ASN A 49 6.65 30.78 7.27
N LEU A 50 7.24 30.84 8.46
CA LEU A 50 7.53 29.62 9.21
C LEU A 50 6.23 28.86 9.54
N PRO A 51 6.24 27.52 9.52
CA PRO A 51 5.08 26.74 9.93
C PRO A 51 4.67 27.07 11.37
N HIS A 52 3.38 27.04 11.66
CA HIS A 52 2.85 27.39 12.99
C HIS A 52 3.47 26.55 14.13
N TRP A 53 3.86 25.30 13.85
CA TRP A 53 4.49 24.39 14.80
C TRP A 53 5.97 24.67 15.05
N TYR A 54 6.61 25.51 14.25
CA TYR A 54 8.06 25.71 14.28
C TYR A 54 8.55 26.22 15.63
N LYS A 55 7.88 27.24 16.18
CA LYS A 55 8.31 27.89 17.42
C LYS A 55 8.23 26.94 18.62
N ASP A 56 7.12 26.22 18.74
CA ASP A 56 6.91 25.26 19.84
C ASP A 56 7.92 24.09 19.76
N LEU A 57 8.23 23.64 18.54
CA LEU A 57 9.23 22.59 18.33
C LEU A 57 10.63 23.10 18.64
N LYS A 58 10.97 24.32 18.22
CA LYS A 58 12.27 24.94 18.45
C LYS A 58 12.56 25.14 19.93
N ASP A 59 11.61 25.77 20.63
CA ASP A 59 11.80 26.27 21.99
C ASP A 59 11.49 25.18 23.05
N GLY A 60 10.48 24.35 22.79
CA GLY A 60 9.98 23.35 23.74
C GLY A 60 10.23 21.91 23.34
N GLY A 61 10.75 21.64 22.14
CA GLY A 61 10.89 20.29 21.58
C GLY A 61 9.56 19.56 21.42
N LYS A 62 8.45 20.29 21.29
CA LYS A 62 7.09 19.74 21.29
C LYS A 62 6.28 20.29 20.14
N LEU A 63 5.35 19.50 19.63
CA LEU A 63 4.40 19.95 18.60
C LEU A 63 3.11 20.46 19.28
N PRO A 64 2.52 21.57 18.80
CA PRO A 64 1.36 22.20 19.43
C PRO A 64 0.10 21.33 19.38
N ASN A 65 -0.02 20.48 18.35
CA ASN A 65 -1.11 19.53 18.19
C ASN A 65 -0.58 18.22 17.60
N LEU A 66 -0.72 17.13 18.36
CA LEU A 66 -0.38 15.77 17.96
C LEU A 66 -1.65 15.07 17.46
N ASP A 67 -2.14 15.45 16.28
CA ASP A 67 -3.02 14.60 15.48
C ASP A 67 -2.23 13.96 14.34
N GLY A 68 -2.69 12.80 13.85
CA GLY A 68 -1.91 12.02 12.87
C GLY A 68 -1.66 12.75 11.54
N LYS A 69 -2.56 13.67 11.16
CA LYS A 69 -2.48 14.43 9.91
C LYS A 69 -1.48 15.58 10.00
N SER A 70 -1.50 16.33 11.10
CA SER A 70 -0.53 17.41 11.35
C SER A 70 0.87 16.85 11.53
N LEU A 71 0.99 15.68 12.16
CA LEU A 71 2.26 14.98 12.31
C LEU A 71 2.91 14.63 10.96
N GLY A 72 2.13 14.04 10.04
CA GLY A 72 2.63 13.68 8.72
C GLY A 72 3.20 14.88 7.98
N SER A 73 2.48 16.01 8.03
CA SER A 73 2.93 17.26 7.42
C SER A 73 4.24 17.79 8.04
N VAL A 74 4.42 17.69 9.37
CA VAL A 74 5.69 18.07 10.03
C VAL A 74 6.84 17.20 9.52
N VAL A 75 6.67 15.87 9.51
CA VAL A 75 7.69 14.92 9.07
C VAL A 75 8.06 15.16 7.61
N GLU A 76 7.07 15.37 6.74
CA GLU A 76 7.26 15.71 5.33
C GLU A 76 8.06 17.01 5.16
N MET A 77 7.66 18.09 5.83
CA MET A 77 8.32 19.39 5.71
C MET A 77 9.77 19.35 6.20
N VAL A 78 10.03 18.69 7.33
CA VAL A 78 11.40 18.52 7.86
C VAL A 78 12.26 17.69 6.90
N PHE A 79 11.71 16.61 6.34
CA PHE A 79 12.44 15.79 5.37
C PHE A 79 12.80 16.60 4.13
N VAL A 80 11.84 17.32 3.53
CA VAL A 80 12.07 18.13 2.32
C VAL A 80 13.07 19.25 2.59
N ALA A 81 12.96 19.95 3.73
CA ALA A 81 13.91 20.99 4.10
C ALA A 81 15.36 20.47 4.22
N LEU A 82 15.54 19.25 4.76
CA LEU A 82 16.83 18.58 4.81
C LEU A 82 17.31 18.16 3.41
N LEU A 83 16.42 17.71 2.52
CA LEU A 83 16.80 17.38 1.15
C LEU A 83 17.30 18.61 0.39
N GLU A 84 16.56 19.71 0.44
CA GLU A 84 16.95 20.98 -0.18
C GLU A 84 18.32 21.43 0.30
N LYS A 85 18.53 21.40 1.62
CA LYS A 85 19.80 21.76 2.23
C LYS A 85 20.94 20.85 1.77
N ASN A 86 20.76 19.54 1.80
CA ASN A 86 21.86 18.59 1.62
C ASN A 86 22.21 18.30 0.14
N TYR A 87 21.22 18.38 -0.76
CA TYR A 87 21.39 17.97 -2.16
C TYR A 87 21.34 19.11 -3.14
N PHE A 88 20.69 20.22 -2.77
CA PHE A 88 20.42 21.32 -3.68
C PHE A 88 21.12 22.62 -3.29
N ASN A 89 21.59 22.79 -2.03
CA ASN A 89 22.38 23.95 -1.59
C ASN A 89 21.79 25.32 -2.02
N GLY A 90 20.45 25.41 -2.16
CA GLY A 90 19.77 26.61 -2.69
C GLY A 90 20.00 26.90 -4.19
N GLN A 91 20.64 26.01 -4.94
CA GLN A 91 20.97 26.15 -6.37
C GLN A 91 19.90 25.57 -7.31
N ALA A 92 19.06 24.65 -6.84
CA ALA A 92 17.79 24.35 -7.48
C ALA A 92 16.71 25.17 -6.79
N GLY A 93 15.78 25.75 -7.54
CA GLY A 93 14.58 26.35 -6.94
C GLY A 93 13.91 25.36 -5.96
N SER A 94 13.19 25.89 -4.96
CA SER A 94 12.62 25.09 -3.87
C SER A 94 11.84 23.88 -4.42
N LEU A 95 12.06 22.70 -3.82
CA LEU A 95 11.34 21.50 -4.18
C LEU A 95 9.85 21.76 -3.94
N ARG A 96 9.03 21.57 -4.96
CA ARG A 96 7.59 21.73 -4.81
C ARG A 96 7.06 20.58 -3.99
N ILE A 97 6.35 20.90 -2.92
CA ILE A 97 5.51 19.95 -2.20
C ILE A 97 4.10 20.09 -2.75
N ASN A 98 3.56 19.04 -3.39
CA ASN A 98 2.19 19.09 -3.89
C ASN A 98 1.48 17.72 -3.78
N PRO A 99 0.90 17.41 -2.60
CA PRO A 99 0.20 16.15 -2.36
C PRO A 99 -0.99 15.93 -3.31
N ALA A 100 -1.59 17.00 -3.86
CA ALA A 100 -2.75 16.91 -4.76
C ALA A 100 -2.43 16.21 -6.09
N ARG A 101 -1.15 16.03 -6.44
CA ARG A 101 -0.71 15.25 -7.62
C ARG A 101 -0.50 13.75 -7.33
N GLY A 102 -0.83 13.28 -6.13
CA GLY A 102 -0.64 11.88 -5.73
C GLY A 102 0.82 11.50 -5.44
N VAL A 103 1.70 12.50 -5.26
CA VAL A 103 3.09 12.35 -4.86
C VAL A 103 3.55 13.57 -4.07
N ASP A 104 4.26 13.34 -2.97
CA ASP A 104 4.57 14.41 -2.01
C ASP A 104 5.64 15.36 -2.57
N ILE A 105 6.65 14.83 -3.27
CA ILE A 105 7.68 15.61 -3.96
C ILE A 105 7.63 15.30 -5.48
N PRO A 106 6.77 15.97 -6.27
CA PRO A 106 6.66 15.74 -7.72
C PRO A 106 7.97 15.92 -8.47
N ASP A 107 8.82 16.87 -8.07
CA ASP A 107 10.09 17.16 -8.74
C ASP A 107 11.09 15.99 -8.62
N LEU A 108 10.90 15.13 -7.61
CA LEU A 108 11.68 13.91 -7.40
C LEU A 108 10.90 12.64 -7.72
N GLU A 109 9.61 12.73 -8.04
CA GLU A 109 8.71 11.57 -8.10
C GLU A 109 8.88 10.67 -6.86
N LEU A 110 8.79 11.28 -5.67
CA LEU A 110 9.03 10.60 -4.40
C LEU A 110 7.90 10.92 -3.41
N GLY A 111 7.25 9.88 -2.91
CA GLY A 111 6.30 9.96 -1.81
C GLY A 111 6.98 9.85 -0.44
N ILE A 112 6.30 10.33 0.59
CA ILE A 112 6.70 10.23 1.99
C ILE A 112 5.51 9.66 2.75
N LYS A 113 5.76 8.68 3.61
CA LYS A 113 4.73 8.10 4.48
C LYS A 113 5.27 8.02 5.89
N SER A 114 4.52 8.52 6.86
CA SER A 114 4.94 8.56 8.26
C SER A 114 3.96 7.77 9.15
N PRO A 115 3.87 6.44 9.00
CA PRO A 115 3.01 5.64 9.87
C PRO A 115 3.48 5.74 11.33
N SER A 116 2.54 5.65 12.26
CA SER A 116 2.85 5.44 13.68
C SER A 116 3.09 3.96 13.98
N GLU A 117 3.28 3.59 15.25
CA GLU A 117 3.56 2.23 15.72
C GLU A 117 2.42 1.22 15.46
N ASN A 118 1.26 1.67 14.99
CA ASN A 118 0.21 0.81 14.43
C ASN A 118 0.45 0.45 12.95
N TYR A 119 1.53 0.95 12.36
CA TYR A 119 2.00 0.75 10.99
C TYR A 119 1.03 1.20 9.89
N CYS A 120 0.02 2.00 10.21
CA CYS A 120 -1.04 2.35 9.28
C CYS A 120 -0.91 3.80 8.78
N THR A 121 -1.17 4.01 7.49
CA THR A 121 -1.47 5.33 6.91
C THR A 121 -2.65 5.24 5.95
N SER A 122 -3.32 6.35 5.70
CA SER A 122 -4.41 6.44 4.73
C SER A 122 -3.93 7.16 3.46
N GLU A 123 -4.37 6.69 2.30
CA GLU A 123 -4.08 7.29 0.99
C GLU A 123 -5.36 7.50 0.18
N PRO A 124 -5.44 8.59 -0.60
CA PRO A 124 -6.55 8.78 -1.52
C PRO A 124 -6.74 7.61 -2.48
N PHE A 125 -7.99 7.27 -2.76
CA PHE A 125 -8.33 6.23 -3.72
C PHE A 125 -8.23 6.81 -5.15
N PHE A 126 -7.10 6.59 -5.82
CA PHE A 126 -6.93 7.01 -7.22
C PHE A 126 -7.39 5.92 -8.22
N SER A 127 -7.11 4.66 -7.90
CA SER A 127 -7.49 3.50 -8.72
C SER A 127 -7.52 2.23 -7.88
N ALA A 128 -8.45 1.33 -8.17
CA ALA A 128 -8.51 -0.03 -7.64
C ALA A 128 -7.19 -0.80 -7.89
N TYR A 129 -6.57 -0.56 -9.05
CA TYR A 129 -5.38 -1.28 -9.51
C TYR A 129 -4.12 -0.97 -8.70
N VAL A 130 -4.11 0.10 -7.88
CA VAL A 130 -3.01 0.38 -6.92
C VAL A 130 -2.75 -0.82 -6.01
N ARG A 131 -3.77 -1.63 -5.70
CA ARG A 131 -3.59 -2.86 -4.91
C ARG A 131 -2.68 -3.90 -5.54
N LEU A 132 -2.59 -3.94 -6.87
CA LEU A 132 -1.71 -4.86 -7.60
C LEU A 132 -0.45 -4.16 -8.11
N LEU A 133 -0.59 -2.91 -8.51
CA LEU A 133 0.47 -2.18 -9.20
C LEU A 133 1.34 -1.36 -8.25
N GLY A 134 0.82 -1.02 -7.08
CA GLY A 134 1.43 -0.08 -6.14
C GLY A 134 1.35 1.36 -6.66
N ASN A 135 2.12 2.23 -6.02
CA ASN A 135 2.19 3.64 -6.38
C ASN A 135 2.90 3.82 -7.74
N ALA A 136 2.59 4.90 -8.45
CA ALA A 136 3.31 5.27 -9.67
C ALA A 136 4.79 5.63 -9.40
N TYR A 137 5.08 6.05 -8.18
CA TYR A 137 6.34 6.62 -7.75
C TYR A 137 6.86 5.93 -6.49
N ASP A 138 8.17 6.04 -6.26
CA ASP A 138 8.83 5.49 -5.08
C ASP A 138 8.38 6.23 -3.81
N ALA A 139 8.60 5.63 -2.65
CA ALA A 139 8.26 6.24 -1.38
C ALA A 139 9.29 5.97 -0.28
N VAL A 140 9.51 6.97 0.56
CA VAL A 140 10.21 6.82 1.84
C VAL A 140 9.18 6.61 2.95
N ILE A 141 9.33 5.52 3.69
CA ILE A 141 8.47 5.16 4.82
C ILE A 141 9.24 5.42 6.12
N LEU A 142 8.72 6.28 6.97
CA LEU A 142 9.35 6.76 8.21
C LEU A 142 8.45 6.41 9.40
N LEU A 143 8.72 5.28 10.05
CA LEU A 143 7.93 4.83 11.21
C LEU A 143 8.22 5.71 12.42
N THR A 144 7.20 6.42 12.93
CA THR A 144 7.36 7.34 14.06
C THR A 144 7.03 6.70 15.40
N ASN A 145 7.54 7.28 16.50
CA ASN A 145 7.13 6.97 17.87
C ASN A 145 5.88 7.76 18.32
N TYR A 146 4.98 8.10 17.41
CA TYR A 146 3.90 9.06 17.68
C TYR A 146 2.95 8.62 18.80
N GLN A 147 2.59 7.33 18.87
CA GLN A 147 1.71 6.82 19.92
C GLN A 147 2.37 6.92 21.29
N GLU A 148 3.68 6.70 21.35
CA GLU A 148 4.50 6.86 22.56
C GLU A 148 4.65 8.33 22.96
N SER A 149 5.01 9.20 22.00
CA SER A 149 5.16 10.64 22.20
C SER A 149 3.88 11.29 22.72
N LYS A 150 2.72 10.89 22.18
CA LYS A 150 1.40 11.37 22.64
C LYS A 150 1.08 10.97 24.09
N LYS A 151 1.55 9.82 24.57
CA LYS A 151 1.28 9.33 25.93
C LYS A 151 2.26 9.88 26.96
N ASN A 152 3.54 9.90 26.60
CA ASN A 152 4.63 10.13 27.54
C ASN A 152 5.25 11.54 27.40
N ASN A 153 4.72 12.38 26.51
CA ASN A 153 5.26 13.71 26.19
C ASN A 153 6.75 13.68 25.80
N SER A 154 7.22 12.58 25.20
CA SER A 154 8.58 12.45 24.66
C SER A 154 8.70 13.11 23.29
N PHE A 155 9.94 13.37 22.86
CA PHE A 155 10.22 13.91 21.52
C PHE A 155 9.71 12.99 20.42
N LEU A 156 9.24 13.59 19.32
CA LEU A 156 8.93 12.83 18.12
C LEU A 156 10.22 12.30 17.49
N GLN A 157 10.24 11.02 17.16
CA GLN A 157 11.38 10.34 16.57
C GLN A 157 10.93 9.37 15.49
N ILE A 158 11.74 9.25 14.45
CA ILE A 158 11.69 8.19 13.47
C ILE A 158 12.44 6.98 14.04
N LYS A 159 11.71 5.89 14.32
CA LYS A 159 12.24 4.65 14.91
C LYS A 159 12.84 3.72 13.85
N LYS A 160 12.20 3.62 12.69
CA LYS A 160 12.61 2.75 11.58
C LYS A 160 12.29 3.44 10.25
N TRP A 161 13.03 3.08 9.20
CA TRP A 161 12.83 3.62 7.87
C TRP A 161 13.03 2.57 6.77
N LYS A 162 12.33 2.76 5.66
CA LYS A 162 12.51 1.97 4.43
C LYS A 162 12.34 2.88 3.22
N TYR A 163 13.11 2.60 2.17
CA TYR A 163 12.86 3.12 0.83
C TYR A 163 12.15 2.02 0.04
N LEU A 164 10.99 2.31 -0.53
CA LEU A 164 10.21 1.38 -1.34
C LEU A 164 10.07 1.90 -2.76
N GLN A 165 10.25 1.02 -3.74
CA GLN A 165 9.86 1.28 -5.11
C GLN A 165 8.34 1.36 -5.23
N GLY A 166 7.83 2.10 -6.22
CA GLY A 166 6.38 2.25 -6.40
C GLY A 166 5.61 0.93 -6.43
N GLY A 167 6.13 -0.11 -7.10
CA GLY A 167 5.53 -1.45 -7.14
C GLY A 167 5.53 -2.20 -5.80
N GLU A 168 6.49 -1.93 -4.92
CA GLU A 168 6.57 -2.55 -3.59
C GLU A 168 5.47 -2.03 -2.65
N MET A 169 4.87 -0.87 -2.98
CA MET A 169 3.71 -0.31 -2.27
C MET A 169 2.39 -1.02 -2.60
N ALA A 170 2.39 -2.11 -3.36
CA ALA A 170 1.20 -2.90 -3.64
C ALA A 170 0.88 -3.91 -2.51
N ASP A 171 -0.31 -4.51 -2.55
CA ASP A 171 -0.72 -5.54 -1.61
C ASP A 171 0.01 -6.87 -1.91
N LYS A 172 0.83 -7.31 -0.95
CA LYS A 172 1.66 -8.53 -1.04
C LYS A 172 0.85 -9.78 -1.34
N ASN A 173 -0.32 -9.93 -0.70
CA ASN A 173 -1.10 -11.16 -0.85
C ASN A 173 -1.79 -11.21 -2.22
N LEU A 174 -2.34 -10.09 -2.67
CA LEU A 174 -2.99 -10.00 -3.97
C LEU A 174 -1.97 -10.10 -5.11
N CYS A 175 -0.81 -9.45 -4.98
CA CYS A 175 0.29 -9.58 -5.93
C CYS A 175 0.75 -11.03 -6.07
N ARG A 176 0.90 -11.75 -4.95
CA ARG A 176 1.28 -13.17 -4.98
C ARG A 176 0.25 -14.05 -5.71
N ILE A 177 -1.04 -13.79 -5.49
CA ILE A 177 -2.11 -14.51 -6.21
C ILE A 177 -2.03 -14.15 -7.70
N ALA A 178 -1.94 -12.87 -8.04
CA ALA A 178 -1.86 -12.43 -9.44
C ALA A 178 -0.64 -13.03 -10.16
N GLN A 179 0.54 -13.05 -9.54
CA GLN A 179 1.75 -13.63 -10.13
C GLN A 179 1.61 -15.14 -10.37
N LYS A 180 0.99 -15.87 -9.43
CA LYS A 180 0.66 -17.29 -9.63
C LYS A 180 -0.24 -17.48 -10.85
N TRP A 181 -1.27 -16.65 -10.99
CA TRP A 181 -2.23 -16.75 -12.10
C TRP A 181 -1.64 -16.33 -13.45
N LYS A 182 -0.68 -15.40 -13.48
CA LYS A 182 0.11 -15.15 -14.69
C LYS A 182 0.81 -16.41 -15.20
N GLY A 183 1.39 -17.19 -14.27
CA GLY A 183 2.07 -18.44 -14.60
C GLY A 183 1.11 -19.54 -15.10
N ILE A 184 -0.09 -19.62 -14.51
CA ILE A 184 -1.11 -20.62 -14.90
C ILE A 184 -1.70 -20.31 -16.29
N ILE A 185 -2.09 -19.06 -16.54
CA ILE A 185 -2.76 -18.68 -17.78
C ILE A 185 -1.75 -18.59 -18.94
N GLY A 186 -0.50 -18.22 -18.65
CA GLY A 186 0.42 -17.72 -19.65
C GLY A 186 0.05 -16.29 -20.05
N THR A 187 1.01 -15.44 -20.37
CA THR A 187 0.72 -14.05 -20.79
C THR A 187 1.44 -13.69 -22.09
N ASN A 188 1.70 -14.71 -22.91
CA ASN A 188 2.53 -14.61 -24.11
C ASN A 188 1.74 -14.18 -25.36
N ASN A 189 0.41 -14.24 -25.31
CA ASN A 189 -0.48 -13.79 -26.38
C ASN A 189 -1.63 -12.94 -25.80
N ASP A 190 -2.33 -12.22 -26.67
CA ASP A 190 -3.39 -11.29 -26.27
C ASP A 190 -4.62 -11.98 -25.66
N CYS A 191 -4.97 -13.18 -26.13
CA CYS A 191 -6.13 -13.93 -25.62
C CYS A 191 -5.93 -14.35 -24.15
N ASP A 192 -4.76 -14.89 -23.84
CA ASP A 192 -4.41 -15.31 -22.49
C ASP A 192 -4.17 -14.11 -21.57
N PHE A 193 -3.62 -13.02 -22.10
CA PHE A 193 -3.52 -11.79 -21.33
C PHE A 193 -4.90 -11.18 -21.01
N ALA A 194 -5.88 -11.28 -21.91
CA ALA A 194 -7.26 -10.84 -21.65
C ALA A 194 -7.92 -11.64 -20.51
N LYS A 195 -7.67 -12.96 -20.43
CA LYS A 195 -8.08 -13.78 -19.28
C LYS A 195 -7.42 -13.31 -17.99
N PHE A 196 -6.12 -13.00 -18.03
CA PHE A 196 -5.42 -12.45 -16.86
C PHE A 196 -5.98 -11.08 -16.44
N GLN A 197 -6.38 -10.22 -17.38
CA GLN A 197 -7.00 -8.93 -17.06
C GLN A 197 -8.28 -9.09 -16.23
N LYS A 198 -9.10 -10.12 -16.49
CA LYS A 198 -10.29 -10.43 -15.68
C LYS A 198 -9.91 -10.76 -14.23
N ILE A 199 -8.88 -11.59 -14.04
CA ILE A 199 -8.34 -11.90 -12.70
C ILE A 199 -7.79 -10.64 -12.01
N ALA A 200 -6.99 -9.84 -12.73
CA ALA A 200 -6.41 -8.62 -12.19
C ALA A 200 -7.50 -7.60 -11.79
N ARG A 201 -8.57 -7.50 -12.60
CA ARG A 201 -9.75 -6.70 -12.29
C ARG A 201 -10.42 -7.18 -11.01
N PHE A 202 -10.73 -8.47 -10.89
CA PHE A 202 -11.28 -9.04 -9.65
C PHE A 202 -10.40 -8.74 -8.43
N LEU A 203 -9.11 -9.05 -8.49
CA LEU A 203 -8.18 -8.83 -7.37
C LEU A 203 -8.05 -7.35 -6.98
N SER A 204 -8.21 -6.43 -7.93
CA SER A 204 -8.18 -4.99 -7.66
C SER A 204 -9.44 -4.52 -6.92
N TYR A 205 -10.61 -5.05 -7.27
CA TYR A 205 -11.90 -4.64 -6.69
C TYR A 205 -12.39 -5.51 -5.52
N VAL A 206 -11.77 -6.66 -5.27
CA VAL A 206 -12.27 -7.63 -4.29
C VAL A 206 -12.42 -7.04 -2.89
N ASN A 207 -13.62 -7.14 -2.33
CA ASN A 207 -13.93 -6.82 -0.94
C ASN A 207 -14.04 -8.13 -0.14
N GLN A 208 -13.08 -8.38 0.77
CA GLN A 208 -13.01 -9.65 1.50
C GLN A 208 -14.09 -9.81 2.58
N SER A 209 -14.89 -8.77 2.84
CA SER A 209 -16.08 -8.86 3.69
C SER A 209 -17.27 -9.49 2.96
N ASP A 210 -17.27 -9.48 1.62
CA ASP A 210 -18.29 -10.16 0.81
C ASP A 210 -18.05 -11.67 0.81
N TRP A 211 -19.12 -12.45 1.02
CA TRP A 211 -18.99 -13.90 1.18
C TRP A 211 -18.48 -14.55 -0.11
N GLU A 212 -19.10 -14.25 -1.24
CA GLU A 212 -18.77 -14.85 -2.53
C GLU A 212 -17.37 -14.43 -2.99
N ALA A 213 -17.05 -13.14 -2.89
CA ALA A 213 -15.72 -12.63 -3.22
C ALA A 213 -14.63 -13.31 -2.37
N LYS A 214 -14.89 -13.51 -1.07
CA LYS A 214 -13.96 -14.23 -0.18
C LYS A 214 -13.77 -15.69 -0.61
N LYS A 215 -14.83 -16.36 -1.07
CA LYS A 215 -14.74 -17.74 -1.56
C LYS A 215 -14.00 -17.83 -2.88
N ILE A 216 -14.32 -16.97 -3.86
CA ILE A 216 -13.59 -16.88 -5.13
C ILE A 216 -12.10 -16.59 -4.88
N LEU A 217 -11.77 -15.63 -4.01
CA LEU A 217 -10.38 -15.32 -3.65
C LEU A 217 -9.67 -16.52 -3.00
N SER A 218 -10.37 -17.28 -2.16
CA SER A 218 -9.82 -18.50 -1.55
C SER A 218 -9.52 -19.59 -2.58
N LEU A 219 -10.40 -19.75 -3.57
CA LEU A 219 -10.20 -20.67 -4.70
C LEU A 219 -9.01 -20.22 -5.56
N LEU A 220 -8.92 -18.94 -5.93
CA LEU A 220 -7.77 -18.40 -6.66
C LEU A 220 -6.44 -18.66 -5.93
N LYS A 221 -6.44 -18.54 -4.60
CA LYS A 221 -5.26 -18.82 -3.76
C LYS A 221 -4.91 -20.31 -3.74
N ALA A 222 -5.91 -21.16 -3.54
CA ALA A 222 -5.73 -22.61 -3.35
C ALA A 222 -5.67 -23.41 -4.66
N PHE A 223 -5.92 -22.76 -5.80
CA PHE A 223 -6.06 -23.41 -7.11
C PHE A 223 -4.92 -24.38 -7.40
N GLY A 224 -5.27 -25.60 -7.80
CA GLY A 224 -4.35 -26.68 -8.14
C GLY A 224 -4.92 -27.50 -9.29
N ASP A 225 -4.71 -28.81 -9.25
CA ASP A 225 -5.36 -29.76 -10.15
C ASP A 225 -6.90 -29.80 -9.96
N ASP A 226 -7.58 -30.42 -10.93
CA ASP A 226 -9.03 -30.46 -11.01
C ASP A 226 -9.68 -31.16 -9.80
N ASP A 227 -9.09 -32.24 -9.31
CA ASP A 227 -9.60 -32.97 -8.14
C ASP A 227 -9.51 -32.12 -6.87
N LYS A 228 -8.39 -31.41 -6.68
CA LYS A 228 -8.23 -30.47 -5.56
C LYS A 228 -9.19 -29.30 -5.65
N ASN A 229 -9.43 -28.79 -6.86
CA ASN A 229 -10.37 -27.70 -7.09
C ASN A 229 -11.81 -28.13 -6.75
N LYS A 230 -12.23 -29.29 -7.24
CA LYS A 230 -13.55 -29.87 -6.92
C LYS A 230 -13.73 -30.09 -5.41
N ASN A 231 -12.73 -30.66 -4.75
CA ASN A 231 -12.73 -30.85 -3.30
C ASN A 231 -12.84 -29.53 -2.53
N ASN A 232 -12.19 -28.46 -3.00
CA ASN A 232 -12.30 -27.14 -2.37
C ASN A 232 -13.70 -26.55 -2.54
N ILE A 233 -14.32 -26.71 -3.71
CA ILE A 233 -15.68 -26.26 -3.98
C ILE A 233 -16.68 -27.02 -3.10
N GLU A 234 -16.60 -28.35 -3.03
CA GLU A 234 -17.46 -29.14 -2.15
C GLU A 234 -17.35 -28.74 -0.67
N LYS A 235 -16.14 -28.41 -0.20
CA LYS A 235 -15.92 -27.87 1.14
C LYS A 235 -16.63 -26.53 1.34
N ILE A 236 -16.57 -25.62 0.35
CA ILE A 236 -17.29 -24.35 0.40
C ILE A 236 -18.80 -24.58 0.46
N CYS A 237 -19.34 -25.53 -0.30
CA CYS A 237 -20.77 -25.84 -0.30
C CYS A 237 -21.24 -26.39 1.06
N LYS A 238 -20.46 -27.29 1.67
CA LYS A 238 -20.72 -27.80 3.03
C LYS A 238 -20.66 -26.68 4.07
N GLU A 239 -19.68 -25.78 3.96
CA GLU A 239 -19.54 -24.63 4.85
C GLU A 239 -20.73 -23.64 4.72
N PHE A 240 -21.19 -23.39 3.49
CA PHE A 240 -22.34 -22.51 3.22
C PHE A 240 -23.59 -23.00 3.94
N LYS A 241 -23.96 -24.28 3.76
CA LYS A 241 -25.12 -24.89 4.42
C LYS A 241 -25.03 -24.77 5.95
N LYS A 242 -23.87 -25.13 6.52
CA LYS A 242 -23.62 -25.01 7.96
C LYS A 242 -23.71 -23.55 8.47
N ASN A 243 -23.26 -22.58 7.68
CA ASN A 243 -23.35 -21.16 8.04
C ASN A 243 -24.80 -20.67 7.99
N ASN A 244 -25.59 -21.08 6.99
CA ASN A 244 -27.01 -20.74 6.90
C ASN A 244 -27.84 -21.39 8.02
N GLU A 245 -27.57 -22.64 8.38
CA GLU A 245 -28.19 -23.29 9.55
C GLU A 245 -27.90 -22.52 10.85
N LYS A 246 -26.64 -22.14 11.07
CA LYS A 246 -26.25 -21.33 12.24
C LYS A 246 -26.94 -19.96 12.27
N ARG A 247 -26.99 -19.28 11.13
CA ARG A 247 -27.68 -17.98 10.99
C ARG A 247 -29.18 -18.10 11.26
N LYS A 248 -29.81 -19.15 10.73
CA LYS A 248 -31.22 -19.48 10.98
C LYS A 248 -31.49 -19.68 12.47
N ASN A 249 -30.64 -20.45 13.15
CA ASN A 249 -30.75 -20.67 14.61
C ASN A 249 -30.57 -19.38 15.42
N LYS A 250 -29.77 -18.43 14.92
CA LYS A 250 -29.56 -17.11 15.53
C LYS A 250 -30.57 -16.05 15.09
N LYS A 251 -31.56 -16.39 14.24
CA LYS A 251 -32.49 -15.45 13.60
C LYS A 251 -31.79 -14.32 12.82
N GLU A 252 -30.61 -14.60 12.28
CA GLU A 252 -29.88 -13.72 11.39
C GLU A 252 -30.31 -13.93 9.93
N VAL A 253 -30.10 -12.93 9.08
CA VAL A 253 -30.32 -13.04 7.64
C VAL A 253 -29.39 -14.11 7.05
N ILE A 254 -29.97 -15.13 6.43
CA ILE A 254 -29.22 -16.19 5.74
C ILE A 254 -28.65 -15.67 4.42
N PHE A 255 -27.62 -16.35 3.92
CA PHE A 255 -27.10 -16.05 2.59
C PHE A 255 -28.06 -16.56 1.51
N ASP A 256 -28.16 -15.79 0.43
CA ASP A 256 -28.90 -16.16 -0.78
C ASP A 256 -28.27 -17.40 -1.44
N GLU A 257 -29.11 -18.39 -1.79
CA GLU A 257 -28.69 -19.62 -2.48
C GLU A 257 -28.06 -19.33 -3.85
N GLN A 258 -28.41 -18.21 -4.49
CA GLN A 258 -27.77 -17.77 -5.75
C GLN A 258 -26.25 -17.62 -5.59
N LEU A 259 -25.75 -17.27 -4.40
CA LEU A 259 -24.30 -17.19 -4.13
C LEU A 259 -23.64 -18.57 -4.25
N LEU A 260 -24.34 -19.62 -3.82
CA LEU A 260 -23.87 -21.00 -3.91
C LEU A 260 -23.91 -21.49 -5.36
N ASP A 261 -24.95 -21.14 -6.11
CA ASP A 261 -25.08 -21.49 -7.53
C ASP A 261 -23.93 -20.91 -8.37
N ASN A 262 -23.52 -19.66 -8.09
CA ASN A 262 -22.38 -19.06 -8.77
C ASN A 262 -21.07 -19.82 -8.50
N ILE A 263 -20.86 -20.31 -7.28
CA ILE A 263 -19.69 -21.12 -6.92
C ILE A 263 -19.75 -22.50 -7.58
N ASN A 264 -20.91 -23.15 -7.60
CA ASN A 264 -21.10 -24.44 -8.28
C ASN A 264 -20.88 -24.34 -9.79
N GLY A 265 -21.27 -23.20 -10.40
CA GLY A 265 -21.08 -22.94 -11.83
C GLY A 265 -19.62 -22.96 -12.30
N ILE A 266 -18.65 -22.80 -11.40
CA ILE A 266 -17.20 -22.88 -11.71
C ILE A 266 -16.84 -24.25 -12.32
N CYS A 267 -17.51 -25.32 -11.91
CA CYS A 267 -17.27 -26.69 -12.40
C CYS A 267 -18.06 -27.08 -13.64
N GLN A 268 -19.00 -26.26 -14.10
CA GLN A 268 -19.97 -26.67 -15.11
C GLN A 268 -19.58 -26.29 -16.55
N ASN A 269 -18.66 -25.33 -16.72
CA ASN A 269 -18.37 -24.69 -18.00
C ASN A 269 -16.95 -24.99 -18.54
N GLY A 270 -16.63 -26.27 -18.72
CA GLY A 270 -15.34 -26.69 -19.29
C GLY A 270 -14.22 -26.73 -18.25
N SER A 271 -13.04 -26.16 -18.57
CA SER A 271 -11.89 -26.15 -17.64
C SER A 271 -12.20 -25.32 -16.39
N HIS A 272 -11.88 -25.86 -15.20
CA HIS A 272 -12.00 -25.14 -13.93
C HIS A 272 -11.25 -23.79 -13.91
N VAL A 273 -10.18 -23.68 -14.71
CA VAL A 273 -9.45 -22.43 -14.90
C VAL A 273 -10.38 -21.36 -15.48
N ASN A 274 -11.05 -21.66 -16.58
CA ASN A 274 -11.96 -20.73 -17.24
C ASN A 274 -13.19 -20.46 -16.36
N GLY A 275 -13.75 -21.50 -15.74
CA GLY A 275 -14.89 -21.33 -14.82
C GLY A 275 -14.58 -20.37 -13.67
N LEU A 276 -13.37 -20.44 -13.09
CA LEU A 276 -12.97 -19.56 -12.01
C LEU A 276 -12.65 -18.12 -12.48
N ILE A 277 -12.09 -17.98 -13.68
CA ILE A 277 -11.87 -16.66 -14.30
C ILE A 277 -13.21 -15.96 -14.55
N GLU A 278 -14.19 -16.66 -15.13
CA GLU A 278 -15.51 -16.10 -15.39
C GLU A 278 -16.27 -15.80 -14.09
N ALA A 279 -16.19 -16.68 -13.08
CA ALA A 279 -16.81 -16.41 -11.78
C ALA A 279 -16.24 -15.15 -11.11
N ALA A 280 -14.91 -14.97 -11.17
CA ALA A 280 -14.25 -13.77 -10.66
C ALA A 280 -14.71 -12.50 -11.41
N ASP A 281 -14.82 -12.56 -12.73
CA ASP A 281 -15.21 -11.42 -13.55
C ASP A 281 -16.69 -11.07 -13.40
N ASN A 282 -17.56 -12.08 -13.37
CA ASN A 282 -19.01 -11.93 -13.17
C ASN A 282 -19.31 -11.32 -11.81
N TRP A 283 -18.57 -11.71 -10.75
CA TRP A 283 -18.69 -11.07 -9.44
C TRP A 283 -18.41 -9.56 -9.53
N VAL A 284 -17.38 -9.15 -10.29
CA VAL A 284 -17.06 -7.73 -10.48
C VAL A 284 -18.20 -7.02 -11.20
N ILE A 285 -18.67 -7.57 -12.33
CA ILE A 285 -19.74 -6.97 -13.13
C ILE A 285 -21.00 -6.77 -12.30
N ARG A 286 -21.43 -7.78 -11.54
CA ARG A 286 -22.64 -7.71 -10.72
C ARG A 286 -22.49 -6.73 -9.54
N THR A 287 -21.36 -6.77 -8.86
CA THR A 287 -21.17 -6.05 -7.58
C THR A 287 -20.75 -4.60 -7.78
N GLN A 288 -19.86 -4.35 -8.74
CA GLN A 288 -19.30 -3.02 -8.98
C GLN A 288 -20.01 -2.27 -10.11
N LYS A 289 -20.71 -2.99 -11.02
CA LYS A 289 -21.42 -2.39 -12.16
C LYS A 289 -20.50 -1.42 -12.91
N ASP A 290 -20.96 -0.20 -13.16
CA ASP A 290 -20.25 0.84 -13.90
C ASP A 290 -18.97 1.35 -13.19
N PHE A 291 -18.79 1.07 -11.89
CA PHE A 291 -17.59 1.48 -11.16
C PHE A 291 -16.36 0.62 -11.48
N ALA A 292 -16.55 -0.61 -11.99
CA ALA A 292 -15.45 -1.50 -12.32
C ALA A 292 -15.04 -1.39 -13.79
N ARG A 293 -14.05 -0.54 -14.03
CA ARG A 293 -13.40 -0.45 -15.35
C ARG A 293 -12.30 -1.50 -15.55
N PHE A 294 -12.08 -1.83 -16.81
CA PHE A 294 -10.83 -2.47 -17.22
C PHE A 294 -9.62 -1.55 -16.99
N PRO A 295 -8.40 -2.10 -16.87
CA PRO A 295 -7.20 -1.29 -16.69
C PRO A 295 -6.98 -0.39 -17.91
N ASN A 296 -6.54 0.85 -17.68
CA ASN A 296 -6.14 1.73 -18.78
C ASN A 296 -4.77 1.31 -19.36
N GLU A 297 -4.30 1.97 -20.41
CA GLU A 297 -3.05 1.59 -21.09
C GLU A 297 -1.82 1.59 -20.16
N ASN A 298 -1.70 2.57 -19.26
CA ASN A 298 -0.61 2.62 -18.29
C ASN A 298 -0.67 1.43 -17.32
N GLU A 299 -1.85 1.19 -16.73
CA GLU A 299 -2.07 0.06 -15.83
C GLU A 299 -1.84 -1.27 -16.54
N LEU A 300 -2.23 -1.37 -17.82
CA LEU A 300 -2.01 -2.55 -18.65
C LEU A 300 -0.53 -2.84 -18.84
N ASN A 301 0.25 -1.82 -19.20
CA ASN A 301 1.69 -1.92 -19.37
C ASN A 301 2.40 -2.29 -18.06
N ARG A 302 1.89 -1.83 -16.92
CA ARG A 302 2.41 -2.21 -15.60
C ARG A 302 1.99 -3.62 -15.19
N LEU A 303 0.77 -4.04 -15.52
CA LEU A 303 0.29 -5.41 -15.30
C LEU A 303 1.10 -6.45 -16.06
N LYS A 304 1.78 -6.09 -17.16
CA LYS A 304 2.72 -6.99 -17.86
C LYS A 304 3.99 -7.27 -17.07
N LYS A 305 4.42 -6.36 -16.18
CA LYS A 305 5.62 -6.49 -15.33
C LYS A 305 5.37 -7.37 -14.09
N ASP A 306 6.43 -7.68 -13.35
CA ASP A 306 6.32 -8.41 -12.08
C ASP A 306 5.56 -7.62 -11.01
N LEU A 307 4.70 -8.33 -10.29
CA LEU A 307 3.86 -7.76 -9.23
C LEU A 307 4.52 -8.05 -7.88
N ILE A 308 5.21 -7.03 -7.34
CA ILE A 308 6.18 -7.18 -6.24
C ILE A 308 5.71 -6.60 -4.90
N GLY A 309 4.40 -6.50 -4.68
CA GLY A 309 3.83 -5.89 -3.47
C GLY A 309 4.44 -6.41 -2.16
N LYS A 310 4.71 -5.51 -1.22
CA LYS A 310 5.34 -5.83 0.08
C LYS A 310 4.48 -5.45 1.28
N ILE A 311 3.47 -4.60 1.09
CA ILE A 311 2.59 -4.11 2.16
C ILE A 311 1.24 -4.83 2.13
N THR A 312 0.35 -4.51 3.07
CA THR A 312 -1.06 -4.90 2.93
C THR A 312 -1.94 -3.66 2.74
N ILE A 313 -2.98 -3.80 1.92
CA ILE A 313 -3.90 -2.71 1.58
C ILE A 313 -5.33 -3.19 1.85
N SER A 314 -6.01 -2.47 2.74
CA SER A 314 -7.41 -2.74 3.05
C SER A 314 -8.34 -1.69 2.46
N PHE A 315 -9.56 -2.13 2.13
CA PHE A 315 -10.63 -1.31 1.61
C PHE A 315 -11.32 -0.57 2.77
N ALA A 316 -11.41 0.75 2.68
CA ALA A 316 -12.18 1.63 3.58
C ALA A 316 -12.75 2.80 2.74
N LEU A 317 -12.99 3.98 3.35
CA LEU A 317 -13.29 5.21 2.59
C LEU A 317 -12.10 5.69 1.73
N GLN A 318 -10.90 5.22 2.06
CA GLN A 318 -9.61 5.50 1.46
C GLN A 318 -8.78 4.22 1.51
N TRP A 319 -7.66 4.16 0.78
CA TRP A 319 -6.72 3.06 0.95
C TRP A 319 -6.09 3.13 2.32
N ARG A 320 -6.15 2.03 3.07
CA ARG A 320 -5.41 1.89 4.32
C ARG A 320 -4.22 0.99 4.08
N TYR A 321 -3.06 1.62 3.98
CA TYR A 321 -1.77 0.94 3.86
C TYR A 321 -1.32 0.49 5.24
N ASN A 322 -0.81 -0.74 5.32
CA ASN A 322 -0.23 -1.28 6.52
C ASN A 322 1.18 -1.82 6.23
N PHE A 323 2.15 -1.25 6.96
CA PHE A 323 3.59 -1.50 6.80
C PHE A 323 4.16 -2.46 7.85
N ASN A 324 3.34 -3.12 8.66
CA ASN A 324 3.81 -3.99 9.73
C ASN A 324 4.82 -5.00 9.18
N LYS A 325 4.49 -5.68 8.07
CA LYS A 325 5.33 -6.74 7.50
C LYS A 325 6.74 -6.29 7.13
N ILE A 326 6.93 -5.06 6.66
CA ILE A 326 8.26 -4.57 6.27
C ILE A 326 9.11 -4.05 7.45
N PHE A 327 8.49 -3.86 8.62
CA PHE A 327 9.15 -3.35 9.83
C PHE A 327 9.25 -4.40 10.95
N GLU A 328 8.41 -5.43 10.94
CA GLU A 328 8.37 -6.54 11.91
C GLU A 328 8.99 -7.84 11.41
N GLU A 329 9.54 -7.88 10.19
CA GLU A 329 10.38 -9.00 9.76
C GLU A 329 11.52 -9.16 10.77
N LYS A 330 11.32 -10.10 11.70
CA LYS A 330 12.35 -10.71 12.52
C LYS A 330 13.38 -11.28 11.55
N SER A 331 14.65 -11.05 11.82
CA SER A 331 15.75 -11.80 11.21
C SER A 331 15.36 -13.27 11.08
N ASP A 332 15.20 -13.77 9.85
CA ASP A 332 15.03 -15.20 9.54
C ASP A 332 16.31 -16.02 9.84
N GLU A 333 17.11 -15.59 10.81
CA GLU A 333 18.22 -16.32 11.42
C GLU A 333 17.74 -16.85 12.77
N LYS A 334 16.91 -17.89 12.76
CA LYS A 334 16.69 -18.85 13.88
C LYS A 334 15.65 -19.92 13.50
N VAL A 335 15.89 -20.64 12.40
CA VAL A 335 15.32 -21.98 12.19
C VAL A 335 16.39 -22.87 11.55
N GLU A 336 17.56 -22.93 12.17
CA GLU A 336 18.54 -24.01 12.00
C GLU A 336 19.24 -24.18 13.36
N LYS A 337 18.58 -24.91 14.25
CA LYS A 337 19.12 -25.61 15.42
C LYS A 337 17.93 -26.04 16.26
N GLU A 338 17.34 -27.16 15.89
CA GLU A 338 16.73 -28.17 16.77
C GLU A 338 16.11 -29.28 15.90
N GLU A 339 16.98 -29.94 15.14
CA GLU A 339 16.79 -31.35 14.79
C GLU A 339 18.16 -32.04 14.96
N LYS A 340 18.39 -32.53 16.17
CA LYS A 340 19.26 -33.66 16.47
C LYS A 340 18.60 -34.49 17.57
#